data_AF-A0A0P1FF51-F1
#
_entry.id   AF-A0A0P1FF51-F1
#
_cell.length_a   1.000
_cell.length_b   1.000
_cell.length_c   1.000
_cell.angle_alpha   90.00
_cell.angle_beta   90.00
_cell.angle_gamma   90.00
#
_symmetry.space_group_name_H-M   'P 1'
#
loop_
_entity.id
_entity.type
_entity.pdbx_description
1 polymer ?
#
loop_
_entity_poly.entity_id
_entity_poly.type
_entity_poly.pdbx_seq_one_letter_code
_entity_poly.pdbx_strand_id
1 'polypeptide(L)'
;MTMDAYRRSELSQETFDDPVEAYSKYAGGELGEGLRRWIPAHMRAGLARYILLGILPGSFLRSVLQTDLIQATAKADEVNREQLYKYVLFLVNYAPAGCCGSLEAIQQWSVRGGLVNQPARGGAPC
;
A
#
# COMPACT_ATOMS: atom_id res chain seq x y z
N MET A 1 12.99 -13.05 -20.25
CA MET A 1 12.40 -12.65 -18.96
C MET A 1 12.78 -13.69 -17.92
N THR A 2 13.25 -13.29 -16.74
CA THR A 2 13.54 -14.21 -15.63
C THR A 2 12.26 -14.62 -14.91
N MET A 3 12.27 -15.76 -14.21
CA MET A 3 11.12 -16.28 -13.44
C MET A 3 10.56 -15.23 -12.45
N ASP A 4 11.43 -14.42 -11.86
CA ASP A 4 11.06 -13.37 -10.91
C ASP A 4 10.33 -12.19 -11.57
N ALA A 5 10.68 -11.85 -12.82
CA ALA A 5 9.99 -10.81 -13.57
C ALA A 5 8.57 -11.24 -13.95
N TYR A 6 8.39 -12.51 -14.34
CA TYR A 6 7.07 -13.08 -14.66
C TYR A 6 6.16 -13.12 -13.42
N ARG A 7 6.68 -13.61 -12.29
CA ARG A 7 5.95 -13.62 -11.02
C ARG A 7 5.52 -12.22 -10.59
N ARG A 8 6.37 -11.21 -10.77
CA ARG A 8 6.02 -9.80 -10.49
C ARG A 8 4.91 -9.28 -11.41
N SER A 9 4.92 -9.61 -12.69
CA SER A 9 3.84 -9.20 -13.60
C SER A 9 2.50 -9.84 -13.25
N GLU A 10 2.50 -11.13 -12.91
CA GLU A 10 1.30 -11.88 -12.52
C GLU A 10 0.71 -11.31 -11.23
N LEU A 11 1.53 -11.09 -10.21
CA LEU A 11 1.08 -10.51 -8.94
C LEU A 11 0.62 -9.04 -9.10
N SER A 12 1.25 -8.27 -10.00
CA SER A 12 0.81 -6.91 -10.31
C SER A 12 -0.58 -6.88 -10.95
N GLN A 13 -0.90 -7.89 -11.75
CA GLN A 13 -2.22 -8.10 -12.36
C GLN A 13 -3.23 -8.58 -11.30
N GLU A 14 -2.89 -9.55 -10.46
CA GLU A 14 -3.74 -10.01 -9.35
C GLU A 14 -4.11 -8.84 -8.41
N THR A 15 -3.13 -8.00 -8.07
CA THR A 15 -3.35 -6.81 -7.24
C THR A 15 -4.19 -5.74 -7.95
N PHE A 16 -4.27 -5.77 -9.28
CA PHE A 16 -5.17 -4.90 -10.04
C PHE A 16 -6.61 -5.38 -9.97
N ASP A 17 -6.79 -6.67 -10.24
CA ASP A 17 -8.09 -7.29 -10.48
C ASP A 17 -8.86 -7.44 -9.16
N ASP A 18 -8.17 -7.89 -8.11
CA ASP A 18 -8.71 -7.92 -6.75
C ASP A 18 -7.65 -7.50 -5.72
N PRO A 19 -7.48 -6.19 -5.49
CA PRO A 19 -6.51 -5.70 -4.53
C PRO A 19 -6.78 -6.15 -3.10
N VAL A 20 -8.04 -6.45 -2.75
CA VAL A 20 -8.40 -6.86 -1.38
C VAL A 20 -7.99 -8.31 -1.17
N GLU A 21 -8.34 -9.19 -2.09
CA GLU A 21 -7.97 -10.61 -2.01
C GLU A 21 -6.45 -10.80 -2.06
N ALA A 22 -5.77 -10.09 -2.97
CA ALA A 22 -4.30 -10.09 -3.02
C ALA A 22 -3.71 -9.65 -1.68
N TYR A 23 -4.23 -8.58 -1.08
CA TYR A 23 -3.73 -8.11 0.20
C TYR A 23 -3.97 -9.11 1.33
N SER A 24 -5.17 -9.70 1.43
CA SER A 24 -5.49 -10.76 2.39
C SER A 24 -4.52 -11.93 2.27
N LYS A 25 -4.25 -12.38 1.04
CA LYS A 25 -3.37 -13.52 0.74
C LYS A 25 -1.91 -13.28 1.14
N TYR A 26 -1.39 -12.08 0.88
CA TYR A 26 0.05 -11.80 1.03
C TYR A 26 0.42 -11.04 2.31
N ALA A 27 -0.51 -10.31 2.92
CA ALA A 27 -0.29 -9.61 4.19
C ALA A 27 -0.87 -10.33 5.41
N GLY A 28 -1.84 -11.22 5.20
CA GLY A 28 -2.61 -11.90 6.24
C GLY A 28 -4.09 -11.53 6.16
N GLY A 29 -4.96 -12.53 6.27
CA GLY A 29 -6.38 -12.43 5.89
C GLY A 29 -7.14 -11.24 6.52
N GLU A 30 -6.98 -11.02 7.82
CA GLU A 30 -7.68 -9.93 8.53
C GLU A 30 -7.23 -8.52 8.09
N LEU A 31 -6.01 -8.39 7.56
CA LEU A 31 -5.48 -7.09 7.13
C LEU A 31 -6.07 -6.61 5.80
N GLY A 32 -6.50 -7.54 4.93
CA GLY A 32 -7.16 -7.20 3.67
C GLY A 32 -8.52 -6.52 3.88
N GLU A 33 -9.25 -6.87 4.94
CA GLU A 33 -10.49 -6.17 5.29
C GLU A 33 -10.25 -4.71 5.68
N GLY A 34 -9.06 -4.37 6.20
CA GLY A 34 -8.65 -2.98 6.41
C GLY A 34 -8.66 -2.18 5.11
N LEU A 35 -8.15 -2.76 4.03
CA LEU A 35 -8.13 -2.13 2.71
C LEU A 35 -9.54 -1.91 2.17
N ARG A 36 -10.43 -2.90 2.33
CA ARG A 36 -11.84 -2.79 1.93
C ARG A 36 -12.57 -1.71 2.74
N ARG A 37 -12.39 -1.70 4.06
CA ARG A 37 -13.12 -0.85 5.01
C ARG A 37 -12.71 0.62 4.91
N TRP A 38 -11.42 0.90 4.81
CA TRP A 38 -10.90 2.26 4.98
C TRP A 38 -10.55 2.95 3.67
N ILE A 39 -10.18 2.21 2.62
CA ILE A 39 -9.65 2.80 1.39
C ILE A 39 -10.71 2.81 0.28
N PRO A 40 -10.97 3.98 -0.37
CA PRO A 40 -11.84 4.08 -1.54
C PRO A 40 -11.46 3.08 -2.64
N ALA A 41 -12.45 2.46 -3.29
CA ALA A 41 -12.23 1.37 -4.26
C ALA A 41 -11.19 1.69 -5.34
N HIS A 42 -11.25 2.90 -5.92
CA HIS A 42 -10.34 3.35 -6.97
C HIS A 42 -8.88 3.55 -6.51
N MET A 43 -8.62 3.54 -5.19
CA MET A 43 -7.30 3.75 -4.59
C MET A 43 -6.67 2.47 -4.05
N ARG A 44 -7.46 1.40 -3.90
CA ARG A 44 -7.02 0.12 -3.31
C ARG A 44 -5.89 -0.51 -4.12
N ALA A 45 -6.01 -0.58 -5.45
CA ALA A 45 -5.00 -1.18 -6.31
C ALA A 45 -3.65 -0.44 -6.26
N GLY A 46 -3.68 0.90 -6.20
CA GLY A 46 -2.45 1.69 -6.08
C GLY A 46 -1.74 1.45 -4.75
N LEU A 47 -2.50 1.44 -3.65
CA LEU A 47 -1.95 1.24 -2.32
C LEU A 47 -1.47 -0.21 -2.09
N ALA A 48 -2.25 -1.20 -2.54
CA ALA A 48 -1.89 -2.61 -2.42
C ALA A 48 -0.62 -2.95 -3.20
N ARG A 49 -0.46 -2.44 -4.44
CA ARG A 49 0.78 -2.65 -5.21
C ARG A 49 2.00 -2.05 -4.52
N TYR A 50 1.84 -0.88 -3.91
CA TYR A 50 2.93 -0.30 -3.13
C TYR A 50 3.32 -1.20 -1.95
N ILE A 51 2.34 -1.61 -1.14
CA ILE A 51 2.63 -2.39 0.07
C ILE A 51 3.17 -3.78 -0.29
N LEU A 52 2.54 -4.49 -1.22
CA LEU A 52 2.89 -5.87 -1.56
C LEU A 52 4.15 -5.95 -2.44
N LEU A 53 4.29 -5.06 -3.41
CA LEU A 53 5.32 -5.15 -4.47
C LEU A 53 6.40 -4.06 -4.40
N GLY A 54 6.20 -3.03 -3.57
CA GLY A 54 7.09 -1.87 -3.50
C GLY A 54 6.94 -0.90 -4.67
N ILE A 55 5.89 -1.02 -5.49
CA ILE A 55 5.68 -0.14 -6.65
C ILE A 55 5.22 1.24 -6.16
N LEU A 56 6.03 2.27 -6.37
CA LEU A 56 5.69 3.61 -5.89
C LEU A 56 4.40 4.14 -6.55
N PRO A 57 3.42 4.60 -5.77
CA PRO A 57 2.11 5.00 -6.29
C PRO A 57 2.13 6.45 -6.83
N GLY A 58 0.97 6.98 -7.25
CA GLY A 58 0.83 8.37 -7.69
C GLY A 58 1.17 9.41 -6.61
N SER A 59 1.17 10.69 -7.00
CA SER A 59 1.62 11.82 -6.15
C SER A 59 0.79 11.99 -4.86
N PHE A 60 -0.51 11.76 -4.90
CA PHE A 60 -1.39 11.80 -3.73
C PHE A 60 -1.03 10.71 -2.71
N LEU A 61 -1.06 9.44 -3.12
CA LEU A 61 -0.71 8.32 -2.23
C LEU A 61 0.73 8.42 -1.70
N ARG A 62 1.67 8.92 -2.51
CA ARG A 62 3.03 9.20 -2.04
C ARG A 62 3.04 10.18 -0.87
N SER A 63 2.26 11.26 -0.91
CA SER A 63 2.15 12.20 0.20
C SER A 63 1.46 11.59 1.43
N VAL A 64 0.41 10.80 1.24
CA VAL A 64 -0.24 10.03 2.32
C VAL A 64 0.76 9.11 3.02
N LEU A 65 1.52 8.32 2.25
CA LEU A 65 2.52 7.38 2.77
C LEU A 65 3.69 8.09 3.44
N GLN A 66 4.00 9.32 3.02
CA GLN A 66 5.01 10.18 3.66
C GLN A 66 4.51 10.87 4.93
N THR A 67 3.26 10.60 5.35
CA THR A 67 2.60 11.29 6.47
C THR A 67 2.54 12.82 6.32
N ASP A 68 2.72 13.33 5.08
CA ASP A 68 2.60 14.74 4.74
C ASP A 68 1.15 15.03 4.34
N LEU A 69 0.32 15.26 5.36
CA LEU A 69 -1.11 15.50 5.18
C LEU A 69 -1.40 16.85 4.49
N ILE A 70 -0.48 17.82 4.56
CA ILE A 70 -0.61 19.09 3.86
C ILE A 70 -0.56 18.83 2.35
N GLN A 71 0.49 18.14 1.89
CA GLN A 71 0.64 17.82 0.47
C GLN A 71 -0.37 16.80 -0.02
N ALA A 72 -0.80 15.87 0.85
CA ALA A 72 -1.88 14.94 0.51
C ALA A 72 -3.19 15.71 0.25
N THR A 73 -3.54 16.66 1.12
CA THR A 73 -4.75 17.50 0.96
C THR A 73 -4.68 18.32 -0.33
N ALA A 74 -3.53 18.93 -0.64
CA ALA A 74 -3.35 19.74 -1.84
C ALA A 74 -3.49 18.95 -3.16
N LYS A 75 -3.22 17.64 -3.13
CA LYS A 75 -3.26 16.75 -4.31
C LYS A 75 -4.53 15.91 -4.40
N ALA A 76 -5.37 15.93 -3.38
CA ALA A 76 -6.55 15.08 -3.31
C ALA A 76 -7.66 15.58 -4.24
N ASP A 77 -8.24 14.65 -5.00
CA ASP A 77 -9.60 14.84 -5.52
C ASP A 77 -10.62 14.98 -4.38
N GLU A 78 -11.87 15.26 -4.73
CA GLU A 78 -12.96 15.48 -3.77
C GLU A 78 -13.15 14.30 -2.82
N VAL A 79 -13.24 13.08 -3.35
CA VAL A 79 -13.47 11.86 -2.56
C VAL A 79 -12.31 11.61 -1.59
N ASN A 80 -11.08 11.77 -2.07
CA ASN A 80 -9.88 11.53 -1.27
C ASN A 80 -9.68 12.59 -0.19
N ARG A 81 -10.13 13.82 -0.43
CA ARG A 81 -10.06 14.91 0.55
C ARG A 81 -11.01 14.71 1.72
N GLU A 82 -12.26 14.34 1.42
CA GLU A 82 -13.27 14.02 2.45
C GLU A 82 -12.88 12.79 3.28
N GLN A 83 -12.14 11.86 2.67
CA GLN A 83 -11.79 10.59 3.29
C GLN A 83 -10.33 10.49 3.74
N LEU A 84 -9.61 11.62 3.79
CA LEU A 84 -8.17 11.61 4.09
C LEU A 84 -7.86 10.94 5.44
N TYR A 85 -8.70 11.14 6.45
CA TYR A 85 -8.54 10.50 7.76
C TYR A 85 -8.60 8.97 7.71
N LYS A 86 -9.33 8.38 6.75
CA LYS A 86 -9.42 6.92 6.60
C LYS A 86 -8.09 6.32 6.15
N TYR A 87 -7.33 7.04 5.32
CA TYR A 87 -5.98 6.62 4.95
C TYR A 87 -5.07 6.53 6.19
N VAL A 88 -5.16 7.51 7.09
CA VAL A 88 -4.39 7.50 8.35
C VAL A 88 -4.80 6.30 9.20
N LEU A 89 -6.10 6.04 9.37
CA LEU A 89 -6.60 4.89 10.12
C LEU A 89 -6.17 3.56 9.50
N PHE A 90 -6.11 3.47 8.17
CA PHE A 90 -5.54 2.32 7.48
C PHE A 90 -4.06 2.13 7.81
N LEU A 91 -3.25 3.19 7.69
CA LEU A 91 -1.80 3.12 7.91
C LEU A 91 -1.45 2.68 9.33
N VAL A 92 -2.17 3.19 10.34
CA VAL A 92 -1.91 2.85 11.75
C VAL A 92 -2.34 1.42 12.09
N ASN A 93 -3.47 0.95 11.57
CA ASN A 93 -4.05 -0.31 12.05
C ASN A 93 -3.79 -1.52 11.14
N TYR A 94 -3.45 -1.30 9.87
CA TYR A 94 -3.44 -2.37 8.86
C TYR A 94 -2.21 -2.38 7.97
N ALA A 95 -1.41 -1.31 7.94
CA ALA A 95 -0.22 -1.27 7.11
C ALA A 95 1.00 -1.90 7.83
N PRO A 96 1.88 -2.64 7.11
CA PRO A 96 3.07 -3.22 7.70
C PRO A 96 4.05 -2.17 8.23
N ALA A 97 4.65 -2.44 9.39
CA ALA A 97 5.67 -1.59 9.98
C ALA A 97 6.78 -1.20 8.98
N GLY A 98 7.04 0.10 8.88
CA GLY A 98 8.11 0.65 8.03
C GLY A 98 7.75 0.85 6.56
N CYS A 99 6.51 0.61 6.15
CA CYS A 99 6.06 0.91 4.78
C CYS A 99 5.62 2.38 4.59
N CYS A 100 5.51 3.18 5.65
CA CYS A 100 5.14 4.60 5.59
C CYS A 100 5.96 5.40 6.61
N GLY A 101 5.91 6.74 6.53
CA GLY A 101 6.66 7.65 7.39
C GLY A 101 7.51 8.61 6.56
N SER A 102 8.84 8.52 6.63
CA SER A 102 9.72 9.41 5.87
C SER A 102 9.79 9.06 4.37
N LEU A 103 10.30 10.00 3.55
CA LEU A 103 10.67 9.72 2.16
C LEU A 103 11.64 8.53 2.06
N GLU A 104 12.60 8.45 2.98
CA GLU A 104 13.55 7.35 3.04
C GLU A 104 12.86 6.01 3.32
N ALA A 105 11.92 5.97 4.27
CA ALA A 105 11.17 4.75 4.59
C ALA A 105 10.44 4.20 3.36
N ILE A 106 9.75 5.07 2.62
CA ILE A 106 9.01 4.63 1.42
C ILE A 106 9.94 4.19 0.28
N GLN A 107 11.11 4.83 0.14
CA GLN A 107 12.10 4.46 -0.86
C GLN A 107 12.74 3.11 -0.52
N GLN A 108 13.10 2.90 0.74
CA GLN A 108 13.63 1.63 1.23
C GLN A 108 12.61 0.49 1.07
N TRP A 109 11.34 0.74 1.37
CA TRP A 109 10.26 -0.22 1.12
C TRP A 109 10.16 -0.61 -0.36
N SER A 110 10.25 0.38 -1.25
CA SER A 110 10.24 0.18 -2.70
C SER A 110 11.43 -0.64 -3.19
N VAL A 111 12.64 -0.28 -2.76
CA VAL A 111 13.90 -0.98 -3.12
C VAL A 111 13.88 -2.43 -2.66
N ARG A 112 13.34 -2.70 -1.46
CA ARG A 112 13.17 -4.06 -0.93
C ARG A 112 12.11 -4.87 -1.66
N GLY A 113 11.27 -4.23 -2.48
CA GLY A 113 10.27 -4.91 -3.30
C GLY A 113 8.99 -5.27 -2.56
N GLY A 114 8.60 -4.46 -1.56
CA GLY A 114 7.37 -4.64 -0.80
C GLY A 114 7.39 -5.84 0.14
N LEU A 115 6.21 -6.22 0.63
CA LEU A 115 6.05 -7.32 1.59
C LEU A 115 6.43 -8.68 1.00
N VAL A 116 6.12 -8.93 -0.28
CA VAL A 116 6.35 -10.24 -0.91
C VAL A 116 7.83 -10.60 -1.05
N ASN A 117 8.73 -9.61 -1.05
CA ASN A 117 10.18 -9.82 -1.09
C ASN A 117 10.86 -9.72 0.28
N GLN A 118 10.09 -9.59 1.36
CA GLN A 118 10.66 -9.55 2.71
C GLN A 118 10.65 -10.95 3.34
N PRO A 119 11.71 -11.32 4.08
CA PRO A 119 11.67 -12.54 4.89
C PRO A 119 10.54 -12.39 5.91
N ALA A 120 9.77 -13.46 6.15
CA ALA A 120 8.61 -13.45 7.02
C ALA A 120 8.96 -12.84 8.40
N ARG A 121 8.63 -11.56 8.60
CA ARG A 121 8.66 -10.90 9.89
C ARG A 121 7.24 -10.91 10.42
N GLY A 122 7.06 -11.47 11.62
CA GLY A 122 5.79 -11.49 12.31
C GLY A 122 5.22 -10.08 12.47
N GLY A 123 4.16 -9.77 11.71
CA GLY A 123 2.85 -9.42 12.25
C GLY A 123 2.68 -8.15 13.11
N ALA A 124 3.56 -7.15 13.07
CA ALA A 124 3.29 -5.88 13.73
C ALA A 124 2.90 -4.78 12.73
N PRO A 125 1.68 -4.18 12.85
CA PRO A 125 1.34 -2.96 12.12
C PRO A 125 2.13 -1.74 12.62
N CYS A 126 2.12 -0.65 11.85
CA CYS A 126 2.83 0.62 12.13
C CYS A 126 2.40 1.33 13.42
#